data_AF-A0A8X6Q6Y6-F1
#
_entry.id   AF-A0A8X6Q6Y6-F1
#
_cell.length_a   1.000
_cell.length_b   1.000
_cell.length_c   1.000
_cell.angle_alpha   90.00
_cell.angle_beta   90.00
_cell.angle_gamma   90.00
#
_symmetry.space_group_name_H-M   'P 1'
#
loop_
_entity.id
_entity.type
_entity.pdbx_description
1 polymer ?
#
loop_
_entity_poly.entity_id
_entity_poly.type
_entity_poly.pdbx_seq_one_letter_code
_entity_poly.pdbx_strand_id
1 'polypeptide(L)'
;MKINVNFPPGKRDFGDYGDSVEPVEGVVLVDSDYLKDRKVYGQVVTTFRYGREEDEVMGLQFSRQLYLALDQIYPTDQTPEKSTLQDKLVRKLGDSAIPFTFDLPENAPPSVTLQPGSDDQGAPLGVEYELKLFVADNKEEKPHRRNSVSMAIRKLQYYQPGPLIRQPSTVVSKGFVL
;
A
#
# COMPACT_ATOMS: atom_id res chain seq x y z
N MET A 1 -5.03 -16.25 17.88
CA MET A 1 -4.34 -15.76 16.67
C MET A 1 -3.98 -14.29 16.87
N LYS A 2 -2.70 -13.97 16.89
CA LYS A 2 -2.21 -12.58 16.85
C LYS A 2 -1.31 -12.47 15.62
N ILE A 3 -1.82 -11.88 14.54
CA ILE A 3 -0.93 -11.38 13.48
C ILE A 3 -0.52 -9.98 13.92
N ASN A 4 0.76 -9.78 14.16
CA ASN A 4 1.30 -8.44 14.39
C ASN A 4 2.21 -8.08 13.22
N VAL A 5 1.90 -6.97 12.55
CA VAL A 5 2.78 -6.40 11.54
C VAL A 5 3.73 -5.44 12.24
N ASN A 6 5.02 -5.72 12.15
CA ASN A 6 6.06 -4.82 12.64
C ASN A 6 6.82 -4.27 11.45
N PHE A 7 6.60 -2.99 11.19
CA PHE A 7 7.46 -2.20 10.32
C PHE A 7 8.68 -1.72 11.10
N PRO A 8 9.73 -1.21 10.42
CA PRO A 8 10.58 -0.20 11.03
C PRO A 8 9.71 0.86 11.73
N PRO A 9 10.11 1.40 12.89
CA PRO A 9 9.31 2.38 13.59
C PRO A 9 8.95 3.56 12.65
N GLY A 10 7.65 3.68 12.35
CA GLY A 10 7.06 4.88 11.73
C GLY A 10 7.06 4.98 10.20
N LYS A 11 7.63 4.05 9.43
CA LYS A 11 7.60 4.17 7.96
C LYS A 11 6.28 3.62 7.40
N ARG A 12 5.32 4.52 7.14
CA ARG A 12 4.07 4.25 6.41
C ARG A 12 4.02 4.92 5.04
N ASP A 13 5.07 5.68 4.71
CA ASP A 13 5.18 6.45 3.50
C ASP A 13 6.32 5.87 2.66
N PHE A 14 6.01 5.59 1.40
CA PHE A 14 6.91 4.97 0.43
C PHE A 14 7.08 5.92 -0.74
N GLY A 15 8.33 6.30 -1.01
CA GLY A 15 8.66 7.26 -2.06
C GLY A 15 8.59 6.68 -3.47
N ASP A 16 8.06 7.44 -4.39
CA ASP A 16 8.18 7.24 -5.84
C ASP A 16 9.05 8.35 -6.41
N TYR A 17 10.18 7.97 -6.97
CA TYR A 17 11.20 8.89 -7.48
C TYR A 17 11.17 9.02 -9.02
N GLY A 18 10.16 8.47 -9.69
CA GLY A 18 10.04 8.45 -11.15
C GLY A 18 10.71 7.22 -11.79
N ASP A 19 11.98 6.98 -11.49
CA ASP A 19 12.74 5.83 -12.03
C ASP A 19 12.74 4.62 -11.07
N SER A 20 12.30 4.83 -9.83
CA SER A 20 12.25 3.78 -8.81
C SER A 20 11.19 4.09 -7.76
N VAL A 21 10.59 3.04 -7.20
CA VAL A 21 9.64 3.13 -6.09
C VAL A 21 10.23 2.40 -4.89
N GLU A 22 10.12 2.98 -3.71
CA GLU A 22 10.56 2.32 -2.49
C GLU A 22 9.67 1.10 -2.20
N PRO A 23 10.28 -0.08 -1.99
CA PRO A 23 9.51 -1.28 -1.70
C PRO A 23 8.87 -1.22 -0.31
N VAL A 24 7.71 -1.87 -0.17
CA VAL A 24 7.01 -2.04 1.10
C VAL A 24 7.60 -3.24 1.82
N GLU A 25 8.61 -3.01 2.66
CA GLU A 25 9.29 -4.03 3.45
C GLU A 25 8.83 -4.06 4.92
N GLY A 26 8.71 -5.26 5.48
CA GLY A 26 8.37 -5.43 6.89
C GLY A 26 8.57 -6.86 7.39
N VAL A 27 8.16 -7.10 8.64
CA VAL A 27 8.17 -8.43 9.27
C VAL A 27 6.81 -8.70 9.89
N VAL A 28 6.27 -9.88 9.62
CA VAL A 28 5.03 -10.37 10.20
C VAL A 28 5.33 -11.41 11.28
N LEU A 29 4.76 -11.22 12.46
CA LEU A 29 4.81 -12.21 13.54
C LEU A 29 3.52 -13.03 13.48
N VAL A 30 3.66 -14.34 13.32
CA VAL A 30 2.53 -15.27 13.32
C VAL A 30 2.83 -16.44 14.25
N ASP A 31 1.82 -16.83 15.00
CA ASP A 31 1.87 -17.97 15.90
C ASP A 31 2.07 -19.28 15.12
N SER A 32 3.18 -19.98 15.38
CA SER A 32 3.54 -21.24 14.71
C SER A 32 2.49 -22.34 14.94
N ASP A 33 1.83 -22.37 16.10
CA ASP A 33 0.77 -23.34 16.40
C ASP A 33 -0.50 -23.10 15.56
N TYR A 34 -0.69 -21.86 15.12
CA TYR A 34 -1.78 -21.47 14.23
C TYR A 34 -1.45 -21.70 12.76
N LEU A 35 -0.16 -21.72 12.39
CA LEU A 35 0.29 -21.80 11.01
C LEU A 35 0.32 -23.21 10.42
N LYS A 36 0.44 -24.27 11.22
CA LYS A 36 0.45 -25.70 10.82
C LYS A 36 0.37 -25.98 9.31
N ASP A 37 -0.84 -26.06 8.74
CA ASP A 37 -1.08 -26.36 7.33
C ASP A 37 -1.53 -25.14 6.50
N ARG A 38 -1.45 -23.95 7.10
CA ARG A 38 -1.93 -22.69 6.52
C ARG A 38 -0.79 -21.84 6.03
N LYS A 39 -1.12 -20.90 5.16
CA LYS A 39 -0.17 -20.05 4.48
C LYS A 39 -0.40 -18.61 4.88
N VAL A 40 0.68 -17.83 4.94
CA VAL A 40 0.60 -16.38 5.10
C VAL A 40 0.67 -15.75 3.73
N TYR A 41 -0.30 -14.91 3.42
CA TYR A 41 -0.33 -14.08 2.23
C TYR A 41 -0.26 -12.62 2.62
N GLY A 42 0.30 -11.82 1.73
CA GLY A 42 0.17 -10.37 1.80
C GLY A 42 -0.26 -9.81 0.47
N GLN A 43 -1.00 -8.71 0.53
CA GLN A 43 -1.45 -7.98 -0.64
C GLN A 43 -1.39 -6.49 -0.39
N VAL A 44 -1.01 -5.74 -1.41
CA VAL A 44 -1.15 -4.29 -1.42
C VAL A 44 -2.34 -3.93 -2.30
N VAL A 45 -3.26 -3.17 -1.72
CA VAL A 45 -4.51 -2.82 -2.35
C VAL A 45 -4.68 -1.31 -2.36
N THR A 46 -5.09 -0.77 -3.51
CA THR A 46 -5.39 0.64 -3.65
C THR A 46 -6.88 0.83 -3.89
N THR A 47 -7.49 1.75 -3.16
CA THR A 47 -8.91 2.10 -3.31
C THR A 47 -9.01 3.50 -3.89
N PHE A 48 -9.67 3.61 -5.04
CA PHE A 48 -9.99 4.85 -5.71
C PHE A 48 -11.43 5.22 -5.38
N ARG A 49 -11.65 6.33 -4.69
CA ARG A 49 -12.98 6.86 -4.44
C ARG A 49 -13.11 8.22 -5.13
N TYR A 50 -14.07 8.35 -6.04
CA TYR A 50 -14.23 9.52 -6.91
C TYR A 50 -15.61 10.17 -6.85
N GLY A 51 -16.47 9.67 -5.96
CA GLY A 51 -17.79 10.21 -5.68
C GLY A 51 -18.18 9.88 -4.24
N ARG A 52 -19.22 10.57 -3.76
CA ARG A 52 -19.67 10.44 -2.38
C ARG A 52 -20.47 9.15 -2.19
N GLU A 53 -20.46 8.62 -0.98
CA GLU A 53 -21.12 7.34 -0.68
C GLU A 53 -22.65 7.46 -0.76
N GLU A 54 -23.20 8.61 -0.38
CA GLU A 54 -24.63 8.91 -0.44
C GLU A 54 -25.20 8.99 -1.87
N ASP A 55 -24.34 9.23 -2.86
CA ASP A 55 -24.73 9.29 -4.27
C ASP A 55 -24.79 7.88 -4.91
N GLU A 56 -24.29 6.85 -4.23
CA GLU A 56 -24.30 5.46 -4.71
C GLU A 56 -25.73 4.89 -4.71
N VAL A 57 -26.25 4.57 -5.91
CA VAL A 57 -27.61 4.05 -6.09
C VAL A 57 -27.65 2.87 -7.06
N MET A 58 -28.52 1.90 -6.80
CA MET A 58 -28.83 0.78 -7.71
C MET A 58 -27.61 0.04 -8.29
N GLY A 59 -26.56 -0.13 -7.49
CA GLY A 59 -25.33 -0.83 -7.90
C GLY A 59 -24.29 0.05 -8.58
N LEU A 60 -24.54 1.36 -8.72
CA LEU A 60 -23.50 2.33 -9.02
C LEU A 60 -22.62 2.52 -7.79
N GLN A 61 -21.34 2.20 -7.92
CA GLN A 61 -20.35 2.38 -6.86
C GLN A 61 -19.30 3.38 -7.32
N PHE A 62 -19.09 4.43 -6.52
CA PHE A 62 -18.10 5.48 -6.76
C PHE A 62 -16.75 5.16 -6.14
N SER A 63 -16.52 3.87 -5.87
CA SER A 63 -15.24 3.36 -5.43
C SER A 63 -14.80 2.16 -6.27
N ARG A 64 -13.51 2.05 -6.54
CA ARG A 64 -12.90 0.91 -7.22
C ARG A 64 -11.64 0.49 -6.49
N GLN A 65 -11.55 -0.81 -6.22
CA GLN A 65 -10.40 -1.42 -5.60
C GLN A 65 -9.49 -2.08 -6.65
N LEU A 66 -8.20 -1.81 -6.59
CA LEU A 66 -7.16 -2.40 -7.43
C LEU A 66 -6.18 -3.17 -6.56
N TYR A 67 -5.86 -4.40 -6.95
CA TYR A 67 -4.84 -5.22 -6.31
C TYR A 67 -3.52 -4.95 -7.03
N LEU A 68 -2.57 -4.35 -6.34
CA LEU A 68 -1.28 -3.99 -6.92
C LEU A 68 -0.25 -5.10 -6.81
N ALA A 69 -0.29 -5.84 -5.70
CA ALA A 69 0.57 -6.98 -5.44
C ALA A 69 -0.16 -8.00 -4.57
N LEU A 70 0.11 -9.29 -4.77
CA LEU A 70 -0.38 -10.41 -3.97
C LEU A 70 0.68 -11.50 -3.99
N ASP A 71 1.30 -11.78 -2.85
CA ASP A 71 2.32 -12.81 -2.72
C ASP A 71 2.12 -13.68 -1.48
N GLN A 72 2.63 -14.91 -1.59
CA GLN A 72 2.73 -15.85 -0.47
C GLN A 72 4.00 -15.54 0.31
N ILE A 73 3.85 -15.12 1.57
CA ILE A 73 4.94 -14.78 2.48
C ILE A 73 5.47 -16.04 3.20
N TYR A 74 4.57 -16.99 3.49
CA TYR A 74 4.92 -18.25 4.15
C TYR A 74 4.00 -19.40 3.74
N PRO A 75 4.51 -20.63 3.59
CA PRO A 75 5.93 -20.97 3.52
C PRO A 75 6.56 -20.39 2.24
N THR A 76 7.84 -20.01 2.30
CA THR A 76 8.55 -19.49 1.13
C THR A 76 9.45 -20.57 0.55
N ASP A 77 9.38 -20.77 -0.77
CA ASP A 77 10.22 -21.75 -1.47
C ASP A 77 11.66 -21.24 -1.68
N GLN A 78 11.85 -19.93 -1.57
CA GLN A 78 13.14 -19.26 -1.72
C GLN A 78 13.46 -18.46 -0.47
N THR A 79 14.74 -18.37 -0.11
CA THR A 79 15.18 -17.45 0.95
C THR A 79 15.06 -16.03 0.39
N PRO A 80 14.10 -15.21 0.86
CA PRO A 80 13.97 -13.85 0.35
C PRO A 80 15.23 -13.06 0.70
N GLU A 81 15.67 -12.19 -0.21
CA GLU A 81 16.72 -11.23 0.11
C GLU A 81 16.22 -10.29 1.20
N LYS A 82 16.89 -10.32 2.36
CA LYS A 82 16.48 -9.55 3.53
C LYS A 82 17.22 -8.23 3.55
N SER A 83 16.51 -7.15 3.84
CA SER A 83 17.16 -5.88 4.14
C SER A 83 17.85 -5.95 5.51
N THR A 84 18.85 -5.08 5.71
CA THR A 84 19.56 -4.97 7.00
C THR A 84 18.63 -4.72 8.18
N LEU A 85 17.47 -4.12 7.92
CA LEU A 85 16.42 -3.88 8.88
C LEU A 85 15.62 -5.14 9.19
N GLN A 86 15.16 -5.86 8.17
CA GLN A 86 14.44 -7.12 8.35
C GLN A 86 15.29 -8.10 9.16
N ASP A 87 16.60 -8.18 8.91
CA ASP A 87 17.52 -8.99 9.71
C ASP A 87 17.53 -8.60 11.19
N LYS A 88 17.56 -7.30 11.51
CA LYS A 88 17.51 -6.81 12.90
C LYS A 88 16.17 -7.16 13.56
N LEU A 89 15.06 -7.02 12.83
CA LEU A 89 13.72 -7.31 13.34
C LEU A 89 13.53 -8.81 13.56
N VAL A 90 13.95 -9.66 12.63
CA VAL A 90 13.91 -11.12 12.76
C VAL A 90 14.75 -11.58 13.96
N ARG A 91 15.98 -11.07 14.11
CA ARG A 91 16.82 -11.38 15.29
C ARG A 91 16.20 -10.94 16.62
N LYS A 92 15.46 -9.83 16.62
CA LYS A 92 14.81 -9.29 17.83
C LYS A 92 13.51 -10.02 18.18
N LEU A 93 12.74 -10.42 17.19
CA LEU A 93 11.41 -11.01 17.35
C LEU A 93 11.42 -12.54 17.39
N GLY A 94 12.52 -13.18 16.98
CA GLY A 94 12.71 -14.63 17.03
C GLY A 94 12.17 -15.36 15.81
N ASP A 95 12.12 -16.69 15.90
CA ASP A 95 11.89 -17.59 14.76
C ASP A 95 10.47 -17.50 14.15
N SER A 96 9.51 -16.96 14.90
CA SER A 96 8.14 -16.72 14.42
C SER A 96 8.01 -15.47 13.53
N ALA A 97 9.10 -14.74 13.32
CA ALA A 97 9.14 -13.49 12.59
C ALA A 97 9.51 -13.74 11.12
N ILE A 98 8.55 -13.52 10.23
CA ILE A 98 8.67 -13.83 8.81
C ILE A 98 8.80 -12.51 8.02
N PRO A 99 9.90 -12.28 7.30
CA PRO A 99 10.08 -11.06 6.52
C PRO A 99 9.24 -11.09 5.25
N PHE A 100 8.82 -9.91 4.79
CA PHE A 100 8.12 -9.73 3.51
C PHE A 100 8.55 -8.42 2.85
N THR A 101 8.50 -8.39 1.53
CA THR A 101 8.78 -7.22 0.70
C THR A 101 7.78 -7.21 -0.46
N PHE A 102 7.14 -6.07 -0.72
CA PHE A 102 6.26 -5.88 -1.87
C PHE A 102 6.76 -4.72 -2.73
N ASP A 103 6.97 -4.98 -4.02
CA ASP A 103 7.26 -3.95 -5.00
C ASP A 103 5.96 -3.32 -5.50
N LEU A 104 5.85 -2.00 -5.38
CA LEU A 104 4.71 -1.28 -5.93
C LEU A 104 4.96 -0.99 -7.41
N PRO A 105 3.96 -1.17 -8.29
CA PRO A 105 4.10 -0.80 -9.69
C PRO A 105 4.47 0.68 -9.87
N GLU A 106 5.36 0.97 -10.81
CA GLU A 106 5.80 2.35 -11.14
C GLU A 106 4.61 3.22 -11.55
N ASN A 107 3.70 2.67 -12.35
CA ASN A 107 2.49 3.35 -12.82
C ASN A 107 1.38 3.46 -11.76
N ALA A 108 1.58 2.93 -10.54
CA ALA A 108 0.60 3.07 -9.47
C ALA A 108 0.51 4.55 -9.05
N PRO A 109 -0.68 5.16 -8.95
CA PRO A 109 -0.79 6.59 -8.71
C PRO A 109 -0.41 6.97 -7.27
N PRO A 110 0.05 8.20 -7.01
CA PRO A 110 0.34 8.64 -5.65
C PRO A 110 -0.91 8.62 -4.77
N SER A 111 -0.72 8.46 -3.46
CA SER A 111 -1.78 8.60 -2.48
C SER A 111 -2.22 10.06 -2.38
N VAL A 112 -3.51 10.29 -2.60
CA VAL A 112 -4.11 11.62 -2.60
C VAL A 112 -5.43 11.53 -1.87
N THR A 113 -5.72 12.47 -1.00
CA THR A 113 -6.99 12.56 -0.30
C THR A 113 -7.53 13.98 -0.46
N LEU A 114 -8.73 14.10 -1.00
CA LEU A 114 -9.41 15.39 -1.07
C LEU A 114 -9.94 15.76 0.31
N GLN A 115 -9.75 17.01 0.69
CA GLN A 115 -10.30 17.51 1.94
C GLN A 115 -11.84 17.52 1.85
N PRO A 116 -12.55 16.85 2.76
CA PRO A 116 -14.01 16.83 2.74
C PRO A 116 -14.57 18.22 3.05
N GLY A 117 -15.68 18.58 2.42
CA GLY A 117 -16.49 19.73 2.78
C GLY A 117 -17.16 19.56 4.14
N SER A 118 -17.72 20.65 4.69
CA SER A 118 -18.42 20.60 5.99
C SER A 118 -19.63 19.68 6.01
N ASP A 119 -20.27 19.51 4.84
CA ASP A 119 -21.49 18.72 4.68
C ASP A 119 -21.20 17.31 4.11
N ASP A 120 -19.93 17.00 3.80
CA ASP A 120 -19.56 15.70 3.26
C ASP A 120 -19.58 14.66 4.39
N GLN A 121 -20.38 13.62 4.21
CA GLN A 121 -20.43 12.46 5.11
C GLN A 121 -19.78 11.26 4.42
N GLY A 122 -19.13 10.39 5.20
CA GLY A 122 -18.56 9.14 4.70
C GLY A 122 -17.06 9.18 4.45
N ALA A 123 -16.58 8.21 3.68
CA ALA A 123 -15.16 8.02 3.45
C ALA A 123 -14.58 9.07 2.47
N PRO A 124 -13.34 9.54 2.69
CA PRO A 124 -12.80 10.63 1.90
C PRO A 124 -12.57 10.22 0.45
N LEU A 125 -12.66 11.20 -0.45
CA LEU A 125 -12.39 11.00 -1.88
C LEU A 125 -10.88 10.95 -2.12
N GLY A 126 -10.45 10.10 -3.04
CA GLY A 126 -9.05 10.01 -3.45
C GLY A 126 -8.54 8.59 -3.66
N VAL A 127 -7.23 8.43 -3.47
CA VAL A 127 -6.46 7.21 -3.69
C VAL A 127 -5.80 6.81 -2.37
N GLU A 128 -6.31 5.74 -1.76
CA GLU A 128 -5.79 5.21 -0.50
C GLU A 128 -5.12 3.86 -0.73
N TYR A 129 -4.03 3.59 -0.02
CA TYR A 129 -3.34 2.31 -0.08
C TYR A 129 -3.45 1.56 1.25
N GLU A 130 -3.65 0.26 1.16
CA GLU A 130 -3.80 -0.63 2.29
C GLU A 130 -2.94 -1.89 2.07
N LEU A 131 -1.99 -2.13 2.98
CA LEU A 131 -1.32 -3.43 3.08
C LEU A 131 -2.22 -4.34 3.91
N LYS A 132 -2.57 -5.51 3.37
CA LYS A 132 -3.26 -6.57 4.11
C LYS A 132 -2.39 -7.79 4.20
N LEU A 133 -2.21 -8.31 5.41
CA LEU A 133 -1.59 -9.61 5.65
C LEU A 133 -2.63 -10.54 6.24
N PHE A 134 -2.70 -11.77 5.76
CA PHE A 134 -3.72 -12.71 6.19
C PHE A 134 -3.23 -14.16 6.12
N VAL A 135 -3.86 -15.02 6.91
CA VAL A 135 -3.60 -16.47 6.90
C VAL A 135 -4.74 -17.19 6.20
N ALA A 136 -4.44 -17.94 5.15
CA ALA A 136 -5.41 -18.68 4.34
C ALA A 136 -4.85 -20.03 3.89
N ASP A 137 -5.72 -20.93 3.44
CA ASP A 137 -5.30 -22.24 2.91
C ASP A 137 -4.82 -22.12 1.45
N ASN A 138 -5.40 -21.18 0.70
CA ASN A 138 -5.03 -20.89 -0.69
C ASN A 138 -5.09 -19.37 -0.99
N LYS A 139 -4.49 -18.97 -2.12
CA LYS A 139 -4.39 -17.57 -2.55
C LYS A 139 -5.73 -16.95 -3.00
N GLU A 140 -6.72 -17.77 -3.32
CA GLU A 140 -8.03 -17.36 -3.84
C GLU A 140 -9.05 -17.12 -2.71
N GLU A 141 -8.74 -17.62 -1.51
CA GLU A 141 -9.56 -17.46 -0.32
C GLU A 141 -9.60 -15.98 0.08
N LYS A 142 -10.82 -15.45 0.22
CA LYS A 142 -11.02 -14.07 0.66
C LYS A 142 -10.56 -13.93 2.12
N PRO A 143 -9.70 -12.94 2.44
CA PRO A 143 -9.26 -12.71 3.81
C PRO A 143 -10.45 -12.48 4.77
N HIS A 144 -10.45 -13.12 5.93
CA HIS A 144 -11.47 -12.93 6.96
C HIS A 144 -10.94 -11.99 8.06
N ARG A 145 -11.76 -11.09 8.60
CA ARG A 145 -11.31 -10.10 9.60
C ARG A 145 -10.59 -10.69 10.81
N ARG A 146 -10.95 -11.91 11.20
CA ARG A 146 -10.35 -12.68 12.30
C ARG A 146 -8.94 -13.20 12.03
N ASN A 147 -8.59 -13.41 10.76
CA ASN A 147 -7.31 -13.98 10.32
C ASN A 147 -6.51 -13.02 9.43
N SER A 148 -6.86 -11.75 9.44
CA SER A 148 -6.20 -10.70 8.67
C SER A 148 -5.86 -9.50 9.57
N VAL A 149 -4.79 -8.82 9.23
CA VAL A 149 -4.45 -7.49 9.73
C VAL A 149 -4.27 -6.58 8.53
N SER A 150 -4.74 -5.35 8.64
CA SER A 150 -4.55 -4.35 7.60
C SER A 150 -3.95 -3.07 8.16
N MET A 151 -3.19 -2.38 7.32
CA MET A 151 -2.56 -1.11 7.65
C MET A 151 -2.62 -0.17 6.46
N ALA A 152 -3.07 1.06 6.71
CA ALA A 152 -2.99 2.13 5.73
C ALA A 152 -1.53 2.54 5.51
N ILE A 153 -1.13 2.63 4.25
CA ILE A 153 0.18 3.11 3.79
C ILE A 153 -0.04 4.22 2.75
N ARG A 154 1.02 4.95 2.40
CA ARG A 154 0.98 6.01 1.40
C ARG A 154 2.12 5.86 0.39
N LYS A 155 1.79 6.01 -0.89
CA LYS A 155 2.76 6.20 -1.97
C LYS A 155 2.92 7.71 -2.20
N LEU A 156 4.10 8.26 -1.94
CA LEU A 156 4.39 9.70 -2.08
C LEU A 156 5.26 9.94 -3.31
N GLN A 157 4.85 10.82 -4.20
CA GLN A 157 5.66 11.19 -5.35
C GLN A 157 6.68 12.26 -4.97
N TYR A 158 7.95 11.94 -5.15
CA TYR A 158 9.08 12.83 -4.98
C TYR A 158 9.63 13.23 -6.34
N TYR A 159 9.99 14.51 -6.45
CA TYR A 159 10.68 15.02 -7.62
C TYR A 159 12.18 15.11 -7.31
N GLN A 160 13.00 14.53 -8.20
CA GLN A 160 14.44 14.73 -8.18
C GLN A 160 14.83 15.70 -9.31
N PRO A 161 15.38 16.88 -9.00
CA PRO A 161 15.76 17.85 -10.01
C PRO A 161 16.92 17.32 -10.86
N GLY A 162 16.70 17.23 -12.17
CA GLY A 162 17.76 16.94 -13.13
C GLY A 162 18.74 18.13 -13.27
N PRO A 163 19.95 17.91 -13.83
CA PRO A 163 21.01 18.93 -13.90
C PRO A 163 20.70 20.17 -14.76
N LEU A 164 19.59 20.18 -15.52
CA LEU A 164 19.22 21.23 -16.47
C LEU A 164 17.75 21.64 -16.30
N ILE A 165 17.43 22.36 -15.22
CA ILE A 165 16.10 22.95 -15.07
C ILE A 165 16.11 24.31 -15.76
N ARG A 166 15.64 24.36 -17.02
CA ARG A 166 15.24 25.63 -17.65
C ARG A 166 14.19 26.28 -16.74
N GLN A 167 14.41 27.53 -16.36
CA GLN A 167 13.45 28.25 -15.52
C GLN A 167 12.10 28.33 -16.23
N PRO A 168 10.98 28.11 -15.52
CA PRO A 168 9.66 28.20 -16.12
C PRO A 168 9.43 29.62 -16.64
N SER A 169 9.17 29.75 -17.93
CA SER A 169 8.76 31.02 -18.55
C SER A 169 7.54 30.81 -19.43
N THR A 170 6.54 31.67 -19.28
CA THR A 170 5.34 31.69 -20.11
C THR A 170 5.09 33.10 -20.59
N VAL A 171 4.63 33.24 -21.84
CA VAL A 171 4.26 34.52 -22.45
C VAL A 171 2.86 34.35 -23.02
N VAL A 172 1.92 35.19 -22.59
CA VAL A 172 0.54 35.17 -23.06
C VAL A 172 0.22 36.53 -23.67
N SER A 173 -0.30 36.54 -24.90
CA SER A 173 -0.76 37.75 -25.60
C SER A 173 -2.23 37.62 -25.95
N LYS A 174 -3.02 38.67 -25.70
CA LYS A 174 -4.46 38.72 -26.01
C LYS A 174 -4.79 40.02 -26.73
N GLY A 175 -5.29 39.89 -27.96
CA GLY A 175 -5.84 41.01 -28.73
C GLY A 175 -7.35 41.15 -28.52
N PHE A 176 -7.87 42.37 -28.65
CA PHE A 176 -9.29 42.67 -28.64
C PHE A 176 -9.65 43.47 -29.90
N VAL A 177 -10.86 43.26 -30.44
CA VAL A 177 -11.42 44.05 -31.55
C VAL A 177 -11.95 45.38 -31.00
N LEU A 178 -11.68 46.48 -31.72
CA LEU A 178 -12.22 47.83 -31.49
C LEU A 178 -13.62 47.97 -32.11
#